data_AF-A0A538JB51-F1
#
_entry.id   AF-A0A538JB51-F1
#
_cell.length_a   1.000
_cell.length_b   1.000
_cell.length_c   1.000
_cell.angle_alpha   90.00
_cell.angle_beta   90.00
_cell.angle_gamma   90.00
#
_symmetry.space_group_name_H-M   'P 1'
#
loop_
_entity.id
_entity.type
_entity.pdbx_description
1 polymer ?
#
loop_
_entity_poly.entity_id
_entity_poly.type
_entity_poly.pdbx_seq_one_letter_code
_entity_poly.pdbx_strand_id
1 'polypeptide(L)' 'MFGRWKRKRGGSPAKQQGDPHELDREGDPRGGVQSDGYRHADPREIVTDESVAMSGPGGAPQEGTSPDARRDEQRSD' A
#
# COMPACT_ATOMS: atom_id res chain seq x y z
N MET A 1 30.62 -7.10 -28.98
CA MET A 1 31.29 -6.90 -27.67
C MET A 1 30.26 -6.27 -26.73
N PHE A 2 29.46 -7.08 -26.03
CA PHE A 2 28.33 -6.58 -25.23
C PHE A 2 28.79 -6.21 -23.82
N GLY A 3 28.71 -4.92 -23.48
CA GLY A 3 29.16 -4.34 -22.23
C GLY A 3 28.47 -4.94 -21.01
N ARG A 4 29.28 -5.30 -20.02
CA ARG A 4 28.87 -5.96 -18.77
C ARG A 4 28.20 -4.92 -17.87
N TRP A 5 26.88 -4.81 -17.92
CA TRP A 5 26.13 -3.90 -17.05
C TRP A 5 26.28 -4.35 -15.59
N LYS A 6 27.01 -3.56 -14.80
CA LYS A 6 27.28 -3.82 -13.39
C LYS A 6 25.97 -3.58 -12.62
N ARG A 7 25.23 -4.66 -12.30
CA ARG A 7 24.05 -4.58 -11.41
C ARG A 7 24.49 -4.03 -10.06
N LYS A 8 24.15 -2.78 -9.77
CA LYS A 8 24.32 -2.16 -8.46
C LYS A 8 23.50 -3.01 -7.49
N ARG A 9 24.16 -3.66 -6.51
CA ARG A 9 23.45 -4.44 -5.49
C ARG A 9 22.46 -3.51 -4.78
N GLY A 10 21.22 -3.98 -4.69
CA GLY A 10 20.03 -3.21 -4.37
C GLY A 10 20.08 -2.45 -3.05
N GLY A 11 19.20 -1.45 -2.95
CA GLY A 11 18.92 -0.75 -1.70
C GLY A 11 18.51 -1.71 -0.59
N SER A 12 18.84 -1.35 0.65
CA SER A 12 18.51 -2.13 1.84
C SER A 12 16.98 -2.34 1.95
N PRO A 13 16.50 -3.58 2.13
CA PRO A 13 15.09 -3.90 2.41
C PRO A 13 14.56 -3.21 3.68
N ALA A 14 15.43 -2.70 4.56
CA ALA A 14 15.02 -1.96 5.74
C ALA A 14 14.18 -0.72 5.42
N LYS A 15 14.35 -0.13 4.22
CA LYS A 15 13.51 1.00 3.75
C LYS A 15 12.08 0.61 3.38
N GLN A 16 11.76 -0.69 3.34
CA GLN A 16 10.42 -1.20 2.99
C GLN A 16 9.62 -1.64 4.22
N GLN A 17 10.19 -1.57 5.43
CA GLN A 17 9.53 -1.93 6.69
C GLN A 17 9.46 -0.74 7.67
N GLY A 18 9.69 0.49 7.18
CA GLY A 18 9.73 1.70 7.98
C GLY A 18 8.35 2.31 8.24
N ASP A 19 8.30 3.18 9.25
CA ASP A 19 7.14 4.02 9.58
C ASP A 19 6.60 4.71 8.31
N PRO A 20 5.31 4.55 7.95
CA PRO A 20 4.73 5.22 6.79
C PRO A 20 4.94 6.73 6.79
N HIS A 21 5.10 7.34 7.96
CA HIS A 21 5.32 8.77 8.13
C HIS A 21 6.79 9.22 8.00
N GLU A 22 7.76 8.30 7.87
CA GLU A 22 9.19 8.64 7.81
C GLU A 22 9.54 9.58 6.63
N LEU A 23 8.74 9.53 5.57
CA LEU A 23 8.97 10.29 4.34
C LEU A 23 8.06 11.51 4.20
N ASP A 24 7.22 11.80 5.19
CA ASP A 24 6.28 12.92 5.15
C ASP A 24 7.04 14.25 5.09
N ARG A 25 6.65 15.09 4.12
CA ARG A 25 7.19 16.45 3.95
C ARG A 25 6.06 17.41 3.63
N GLU A 26 6.10 18.59 4.24
CA GLU A 26 5.20 19.69 3.92
C GLU A 26 5.28 20.02 2.42
N GLY A 27 4.15 20.02 1.73
CA GLY A 27 4.07 20.29 0.29
C GLY A 27 4.68 19.23 -0.62
N ASP A 28 4.83 17.97 -0.16
CA ASP A 28 5.31 16.89 -1.03
C ASP A 28 4.34 16.68 -2.21
N PRO A 29 4.80 16.77 -3.48
CA PRO A 29 3.93 16.62 -4.64
C PRO A 29 3.34 15.21 -4.78
N ARG A 30 3.87 14.22 -4.06
CA ARG A 30 3.31 12.86 -4.00
C ARG A 30 2.08 12.78 -3.10
N GLY A 31 1.81 13.83 -2.31
CA GLY A 31 0.86 13.80 -1.21
C GLY A 31 1.42 13.12 0.04
N GLY A 32 0.61 13.09 1.09
CA GLY A 32 0.90 12.39 2.33
C GLY A 32 0.34 10.97 2.37
N VAL A 33 0.42 10.38 3.55
CA VAL A 33 -0.16 9.07 3.87
C VAL A 33 -1.69 9.19 3.93
N GLN A 34 -2.40 8.26 3.28
CA GLN A 34 -3.87 8.18 3.36
C GLN A 34 -4.34 8.00 4.82
N SER A 35 -5.53 8.46 5.16
CA SER A 35 -6.10 8.23 6.48
C SER A 35 -6.25 6.73 6.78
N ASP A 36 -6.11 6.36 8.05
CA ASP A 36 -6.19 4.97 8.49
C ASP A 36 -7.57 4.36 8.19
N GLY A 37 -8.63 5.13 8.42
CA GLY A 37 -9.99 4.75 8.09
C GLY A 37 -10.18 4.47 6.60
N TYR A 38 -9.65 5.31 5.72
CA TYR A 38 -9.71 5.04 4.27
C TYR A 38 -8.87 3.83 3.87
N ARG A 39 -7.68 3.64 4.45
CA ARG A 39 -6.78 2.52 4.11
C ARG A 39 -7.42 1.16 4.38
N HIS A 40 -8.21 1.06 5.44
CA HIS A 40 -8.76 -0.21 5.94
C HIS A 40 -10.26 -0.41 5.67
N ALA A 41 -10.94 0.59 5.10
CA ALA A 41 -12.36 0.49 4.77
C ALA A 41 -12.66 -0.58 3.71
N ASP A 42 -13.85 -1.16 3.77
CA ASP A 42 -14.35 -2.01 2.70
C ASP A 42 -14.62 -1.16 1.44
N PRO A 43 -14.32 -1.65 0.22
CA PRO A 43 -14.60 -0.92 -1.02
C PRO A 43 -16.07 -0.46 -1.17
N ARG A 44 -17.02 -1.08 -0.47
CA ARG A 44 -18.46 -0.77 -0.49
C ARG A 44 -18.88 0.25 0.57
N GLU A 45 -18.01 0.57 1.52
CA GLU A 45 -18.28 1.53 2.58
C GLU A 45 -18.13 2.98 2.08
N ILE A 46 -18.80 3.90 2.77
CA ILE A 46 -18.58 5.34 2.59
C ILE A 46 -17.68 5.82 3.73
N VAL A 47 -16.55 6.41 3.37
CA VAL A 47 -15.58 7.02 4.29
C VAL A 47 -15.64 8.52 4.12
N THR A 48 -15.54 9.26 5.23
CA THR A 48 -15.40 10.72 5.20
C THR A 48 -14.01 11.12 5.66
N ASP A 49 -13.32 11.89 4.84
CA ASP A 49 -12.00 12.44 5.15
C ASP A 49 -11.95 13.91 4.70
N GLU A 50 -11.40 14.80 5.52
CA GLU A 50 -11.33 16.24 5.26
C GLU A 50 -12.67 16.88 4.78
N SER A 51 -13.80 16.40 5.32
CA SER A 51 -15.17 16.80 4.90
C SER A 51 -15.59 16.35 3.49
N VAL A 52 -14.82 15.46 2.86
CA VAL A 52 -15.12 14.83 1.58
C VAL A 52 -15.59 13.40 1.83
N ALA A 53 -16.78 13.06 1.35
CA ALA A 53 -17.28 11.69 1.35
C ALA A 53 -16.78 10.93 0.10
N MET A 54 -16.20 9.76 0.31
CA MET A 54 -15.64 8.90 -0.73
C MET A 54 -16.12 7.46 -0.52
N SER A 55 -16.21 6.67 -1.60
CA SER A 55 -16.24 5.21 -1.42
C SER A 55 -14.92 4.73 -0.83
N GLY A 56 -14.93 3.58 -0.16
CA GLY A 56 -13.72 2.91 0.30
C GLY A 56 -12.70 2.65 -0.83
N PRO A 57 -11.48 2.25 -0.47
CA PRO A 57 -10.38 2.05 -1.40
C PRO A 57 -10.76 0.98 -2.43
N GLY A 58 -10.48 1.27 -3.70
CA GLY A 58 -10.84 0.38 -4.80
C GLY A 58 -10.15 -0.99 -4.71
N GLY A 59 -10.87 -2.04 -5.10
CA GLY A 59 -10.41 -3.42 -5.07
C GLY A 59 -11.58 -4.39 -5.02
N ALA A 60 -11.32 -5.68 -5.20
CA ALA A 60 -12.34 -6.69 -4.92
C ALA A 60 -12.54 -6.76 -3.39
N PRO A 61 -13.80 -6.68 -2.89
CA PRO A 61 -14.10 -6.93 -1.50
C PRO A 61 -13.57 -8.31 -1.07
N GLN A 62 -12.88 -8.34 0.07
CA GLN A 62 -12.13 -9.51 0.52
C GLN A 62 -13.09 -10.48 1.23
N GLU A 63 -13.93 -11.18 0.47
CA GLU A 63 -14.90 -12.13 1.02
C GLU A 63 -14.26 -13.48 1.37
N GLY A 64 -14.85 -14.19 2.34
CA GLY A 64 -14.62 -15.62 2.60
C GLY A 64 -13.37 -15.97 3.42
N THR A 65 -12.33 -15.14 3.42
CA THR A 65 -11.07 -15.45 4.11
C THR A 65 -10.35 -14.19 4.60
N SER A 66 -9.61 -14.32 5.71
CA SER A 66 -8.72 -13.26 6.20
C SER A 66 -7.59 -12.99 5.19
N PRO A 67 -6.95 -11.80 5.22
CA PRO A 67 -5.82 -11.49 4.34
C PRO A 67 -4.69 -12.53 4.41
N ASP A 68 -4.40 -13.07 5.59
CA ASP A 68 -3.36 -14.09 5.79
C ASP A 68 -3.77 -15.44 5.20
N ALA A 69 -5.00 -15.91 5.45
CA ALA A 69 -5.50 -17.16 4.89
C ALA A 69 -5.51 -17.13 3.35
N ARG A 70 -5.98 -16.03 2.75
CA ARG A 70 -5.95 -15.83 1.29
C ARG A 70 -4.53 -15.83 0.72
N ARG A 71 -3.57 -15.25 1.44
CA ARG A 71 -2.16 -15.25 1.04
C ARG A 71 -1.59 -16.67 1.01
N ASP A 72 -1.90 -17.47 2.02
CA ASP A 72 -1.42 -18.85 2.11
C ASP A 72 -2.02 -19.73 1.00
N GLU A 73 -3.30 -19.55 0.70
CA GLU A 73 -3.99 -20.21 -0.43
C GLU A 73 -3.30 -19.89 -1.77
N GLN A 74 -3.12 -18.60 -2.11
CA GLN A 74 -2.51 -18.19 -3.38
C GLN A 74 -1.05 -18.60 -3.54
N ARG A 75 -0.35 -18.85 -2.44
CA ARG A 75 1.04 -19.30 -2.46
C ARG A 75 1.16 -20.82 -2.61
N SER A 76 0.07 -21.54 -2.37
CA SER A 76 0.01 -23.00 -2.45
C SER A 76 -0.41 -23.50 -3.84
N ASP A 77 -0.95 -22.62 -4.70
CA ASP A 77 -1.16 -22.82 -6.14
C ASP A 77 0.11 -22.51 -6.97
#